data_AF-A0A2N1VHU7-F1
#
_entry.id   AF-A0A2N1VHU7-F1
#
_cell.length_a   1.000
_cell.length_b   1.000
_cell.length_c   1.000
_cell.angle_alpha   90.00
_cell.angle_beta   90.00
_cell.angle_gamma   90.00
#
_symmetry.space_group_name_H-M   'P 1'
#
loop_
_entity.id
_entity.type
_entity.pdbx_description
1 polymer ?
#
loop_
_entity_poly.entity_id
_entity_poly.type
_entity_poly.pdbx_seq_one_letter_code
_entity_poly.pdbx_strand_id
1 'polypeptide(L)'
;MAEFNYRFASILNVKEILERKIKEEISFITKAIADIKAERKFVIEERIKTQREMMEHSLKVSEFQSVKMYDSLLERQIHLLEKKIEQWEQKKEEKQLELIERKKEVKSFETLRDNQYEDFLIEERRGELKEMNEIAIRNYNGVHK
;
A
#
# COMPACT_ATOMS: atom_id res chain seq x y z
N MET A 1 36.60 12.57 9.53
CA MET A 1 35.55 12.48 8.48
C MET A 1 34.28 13.02 9.08
N ALA A 2 33.66 14.00 8.43
CA ALA A 2 32.38 14.53 8.89
C ALA A 2 31.28 13.50 8.62
N GLU A 3 30.25 13.41 9.46
CA GLU A 3 29.11 12.55 9.18
C GLU A 3 28.13 13.25 8.24
N PHE A 4 27.69 12.57 7.19
CA PHE A 4 26.65 13.08 6.29
C PHE A 4 25.31 13.14 7.01
N ASN A 5 24.73 14.33 7.07
CA ASN A 5 23.43 14.57 7.69
C ASN A 5 22.45 15.14 6.66
N TYR A 6 21.49 14.31 6.24
CA TYR A 6 20.46 14.74 5.29
C TYR A 6 19.46 15.69 5.93
N ARG A 7 19.33 16.90 5.39
CA ARG A 7 18.53 17.98 6.00
C ARG A 7 17.04 17.67 6.09
N PHE A 8 16.52 16.78 5.25
CA PHE A 8 15.10 16.39 5.24
C PHE A 8 14.86 14.98 5.75
N ALA A 9 15.80 14.37 6.49
CA ALA A 9 15.66 13.01 7.01
C ALA A 9 14.38 12.80 7.81
N SER A 10 14.01 13.75 8.68
CA SER A 10 12.76 13.68 9.45
C SER A 10 11.52 13.70 8.56
N ILE A 11 11.53 14.45 7.46
CA ILE A 11 10.38 14.55 6.55
C ILE A 11 10.25 13.25 5.76
N LEU A 12 11.37 12.73 5.24
CA LEU A 12 11.41 11.46 4.53
C LEU A 12 10.88 10.31 5.41
N ASN A 13 11.34 10.21 6.66
CA ASN A 13 10.85 9.21 7.61
C ASN A 13 9.33 9.29 7.83
N VAL A 14 8.78 10.49 8.00
CA VAL A 14 7.32 10.66 8.15
C VAL A 14 6.58 10.22 6.90
N LYS A 15 7.11 10.54 5.70
CA LYS A 15 6.51 10.14 4.42
C LYS A 15 6.53 8.62 4.23
N GLU A 16 7.63 7.96 4.58
CA GLU A 16 7.73 6.49 4.56
C GLU A 16 6.75 5.81 5.53
N ILE A 17 6.58 6.37 6.73
CA ILE A 17 5.58 5.88 7.71
C ILE A 17 4.17 5.98 7.12
N LEU A 18 3.84 7.11 6.47
CA LEU A 18 2.53 7.29 5.84
C LEU A 18 2.32 6.31 4.68
N GLU A 19 3.34 6.08 3.85
CA GLU A 19 3.28 5.06 2.81
C GLU A 19 2.99 3.66 3.38
N ARG A 20 3.66 3.30 4.49
CA ARG A 20 3.45 2.02 5.17
C ARG A 20 2.02 1.88 5.69
N LYS A 21 1.48 2.93 6.31
CA LYS A 21 0.09 2.94 6.79
C LYS A 21 -0.91 2.72 5.65
N ILE A 22 -0.70 3.36 4.50
CA ILE A 22 -1.57 3.15 3.34
C ILE A 22 -1.50 1.71 2.84
N LYS A 23 -0.31 1.08 2.83
CA LYS A 23 -0.16 -0.34 2.48
C LYS A 23 -0.93 -1.25 3.45
N GLU A 24 -0.87 -0.97 4.74
CA GLU A 24 -1.62 -1.68 5.77
C GLU A 24 -3.14 -1.53 5.57
N GLU A 25 -3.61 -0.32 5.28
CA GLU A 25 -5.03 -0.06 4.94
C GLU A 25 -5.48 -0.84 3.70
N ILE A 26 -4.69 -0.85 2.63
CA ILE A 26 -4.99 -1.63 1.41
C ILE A 26 -5.05 -3.14 1.73
N SER A 27 -4.15 -3.63 2.58
CA SER A 27 -4.15 -5.03 3.03
C SER A 27 -5.44 -5.36 3.79
N PHE A 28 -5.84 -4.50 4.73
CA PHE A 28 -7.10 -4.64 5.46
C PHE A 28 -8.31 -4.64 4.53
N ILE A 29 -8.39 -3.69 3.59
CA ILE A 29 -9.47 -3.63 2.58
C ILE A 29 -9.49 -4.91 1.75
N THR A 30 -8.33 -5.40 1.32
CA THR A 30 -8.24 -6.62 0.50
C THR A 30 -8.74 -7.84 1.26
N LYS A 31 -8.43 -7.94 2.56
CA LYS A 31 -8.95 -8.99 3.43
C LYS A 31 -10.47 -8.89 3.56
N ALA A 32 -11.01 -7.69 3.83
CA ALA A 32 -12.45 -7.48 3.93
C ALA A 32 -13.19 -7.87 2.64
N ILE A 33 -12.64 -7.54 1.46
CA ILE A 33 -13.20 -7.98 0.17
C ILE A 33 -13.20 -9.50 0.06
N ALA A 34 -12.11 -10.17 0.48
CA ALA A 34 -12.01 -11.62 0.43
C ALA A 34 -13.06 -12.29 1.33
N ASP A 35 -13.24 -11.77 2.55
CA ASP A 35 -14.23 -12.27 3.50
C ASP A 35 -15.66 -12.13 2.95
N ILE A 36 -16.01 -10.97 2.37
CA ILE A 36 -17.34 -10.75 1.76
C ILE A 36 -17.53 -11.63 0.52
N LYS A 37 -16.48 -11.85 -0.30
CA LYS A 37 -16.55 -12.77 -1.45
C LYS A 37 -16.77 -14.22 -1.01
N ALA A 38 -16.17 -14.64 0.10
CA ALA A 38 -16.41 -15.96 0.68
C ALA A 38 -17.86 -16.09 1.18
N GLU A 39 -18.38 -15.08 1.88
CA GLU A 39 -19.78 -15.04 2.30
C GLU A 39 -20.74 -15.12 1.10
N ARG A 40 -20.50 -14.31 0.05
CA ARG A 40 -21.30 -14.34 -1.18
C ARG A 40 -21.31 -15.73 -1.81
N LYS A 41 -20.15 -16.38 -1.87
CA LYS A 41 -20.04 -17.74 -2.43
C LYS A 41 -20.89 -18.74 -1.64
N PHE A 42 -20.84 -18.67 -0.31
CA PHE A 42 -21.68 -19.50 0.56
C PHE A 42 -23.18 -19.28 0.30
N VAL A 43 -23.63 -18.02 0.23
CA VAL A 43 -25.04 -17.70 -0.04
C VAL A 43 -25.49 -18.17 -1.44
N ILE A 44 -24.61 -18.08 -2.44
CA ILE A 44 -24.88 -18.64 -3.78
C ILE A 44 -25.04 -20.16 -3.73
N GLU A 45 -24.17 -20.86 -3.02
CA GLU A 45 -24.24 -22.31 -2.85
C GLU A 45 -25.54 -22.73 -2.13
N GLU A 46 -25.94 -22.01 -1.07
CA GLU A 46 -27.23 -22.22 -0.40
C GLU A 46 -28.42 -21.98 -1.32
N ARG A 47 -28.36 -20.93 -2.15
CA ARG A 47 -29.40 -20.64 -3.14
C ARG A 47 -29.54 -21.76 -4.15
N ILE A 48 -28.42 -22.25 -4.70
CA ILE A 48 -28.41 -23.38 -5.65
C ILE A 48 -29.02 -24.63 -5.00
N LYS A 49 -28.69 -24.91 -3.74
CA LYS A 49 -29.28 -26.04 -3.00
C LYS A 49 -30.79 -25.88 -2.84
N THR A 50 -31.23 -24.69 -2.43
CA THR A 50 -32.66 -24.34 -2.28
C THR A 50 -33.41 -24.54 -3.60
N GLN A 51 -32.84 -24.10 -4.72
CA GLN A 51 -33.44 -24.27 -6.04
C GLN A 51 -33.52 -25.74 -6.49
N ARG A 52 -32.52 -26.56 -6.17
CA ARG A 52 -32.60 -28.02 -6.43
C ARG A 52 -33.70 -28.67 -5.62
N GLU A 53 -33.82 -28.35 -4.34
CA GLU A 53 -34.89 -28.87 -3.48
C GLU A 53 -36.28 -28.51 -4.03
N MET A 54 -36.45 -27.34 -4.65
CA MET A 54 -37.68 -26.95 -5.35
C MET A 54 -37.96 -27.77 -6.63
N MET A 55 -36.92 -28.23 -7.33
CA MET A 55 -37.06 -28.94 -8.62
C MET A 55 -37.21 -30.45 -8.43
N GLU A 56 -36.56 -31.03 -7.43
CA GLU A 56 -36.47 -32.50 -7.24
C GLU A 56 -37.63 -33.06 -6.40
N HIS A 57 -38.31 -32.25 -5.59
CA HIS A 57 -39.38 -32.70 -4.70
C HIS A 57 -40.77 -32.21 -5.12
N SER A 58 -41.77 -33.09 -5.03
CA SER A 58 -43.18 -32.69 -5.12
C SER A 58 -43.60 -31.99 -3.82
N LEU A 59 -43.37 -30.68 -3.76
CA LEU A 59 -43.74 -29.83 -2.63
C LEU A 59 -45.24 -29.52 -2.61
N LYS A 60 -45.82 -29.39 -1.41
CA LYS A 60 -47.15 -28.79 -1.27
C LYS A 60 -47.08 -27.31 -1.64
N VAL A 61 -48.20 -26.74 -2.09
CA VAL A 61 -48.28 -25.32 -2.51
C VAL A 61 -47.76 -24.35 -1.43
N SER A 62 -48.06 -24.61 -0.16
CA SER A 62 -47.58 -23.80 0.98
C SER A 62 -46.06 -23.89 1.20
N GLU A 63 -45.48 -25.08 0.98
CA GLU A 63 -44.04 -25.31 1.10
C GLU A 63 -43.32 -24.63 -0.07
N PHE A 64 -43.86 -24.74 -1.28
CA PHE A 64 -43.33 -24.04 -2.46
C PHE A 64 -43.29 -22.52 -2.27
N GLN A 65 -44.36 -21.92 -1.72
CA GLN A 65 -44.40 -20.48 -1.43
C GLN A 65 -43.33 -20.07 -0.41
N SER A 66 -43.12 -20.88 0.62
CA SER A 66 -42.11 -20.63 1.66
C SER A 66 -40.69 -20.70 1.10
N VAL A 67 -40.39 -21.73 0.30
CA VAL A 67 -39.07 -21.91 -0.32
C VAL A 67 -38.81 -20.82 -1.36
N LYS A 68 -39.81 -20.42 -2.15
CA LYS A 68 -39.70 -19.30 -3.09
C LYS A 68 -39.41 -17.97 -2.38
N MET A 69 -40.05 -17.73 -1.24
CA MET A 69 -39.76 -16.55 -0.43
C MET A 69 -38.31 -16.58 0.08
N TYR A 70 -37.83 -17.75 0.53
CA TYR A 70 -36.44 -17.91 0.95
C TYR A 70 -35.44 -17.69 -0.20
N ASP A 71 -35.67 -18.22 -1.40
CA ASP A 71 -34.83 -17.95 -2.59
C ASP A 71 -34.74 -16.44 -2.90
N SER A 72 -35.86 -15.72 -2.80
CA SER A 72 -35.87 -14.26 -3.01
C SER A 72 -35.08 -13.48 -1.95
N LEU A 73 -35.06 -13.98 -0.70
CA LEU A 73 -34.23 -13.41 0.37
C LEU A 73 -32.74 -13.63 0.09
N LEU A 74 -32.36 -14.85 -0.32
CA LEU A 74 -30.99 -15.18 -0.70
C LEU A 74 -30.52 -14.34 -1.89
N GLU A 75 -31.35 -14.16 -2.91
CA GLU A 75 -31.07 -13.29 -4.05
C GLU A 75 -30.83 -11.83 -3.62
N ARG A 76 -31.69 -11.30 -2.74
CA ARG A 76 -31.50 -9.96 -2.19
C ARG A 76 -30.21 -9.85 -1.39
N GLN A 77 -29.86 -10.87 -0.61
CA GLN A 77 -28.63 -10.92 0.15
C GLN A 77 -27.40 -10.93 -0.77
N ILE A 78 -27.41 -11.73 -1.84
CA ILE A 78 -26.36 -11.75 -2.86
C ILE A 78 -26.17 -10.34 -3.44
N HIS A 79 -27.25 -9.68 -3.86
CA HIS A 79 -27.18 -8.32 -4.41
C HIS A 79 -26.59 -7.30 -3.42
N LEU A 80 -26.94 -7.41 -2.13
CA LEU A 80 -26.35 -6.56 -1.10
C LEU A 80 -24.86 -6.82 -0.89
N LEU A 81 -24.43 -8.09 -0.94
CA LEU A 81 -23.02 -8.46 -0.84
C LEU A 81 -22.23 -7.98 -2.07
N GLU A 82 -22.80 -8.06 -3.27
CA GLU A 82 -22.19 -7.54 -4.50
C GLU A 82 -21.98 -6.03 -4.44
N LYS A 83 -22.98 -5.27 -4.01
CA LYS A 83 -22.83 -3.82 -3.79
C LYS A 83 -21.75 -3.49 -2.76
N LYS A 84 -21.67 -4.26 -1.67
CA LYS A 84 -20.60 -4.07 -0.68
C LYS A 84 -19.23 -4.33 -1.30
N ILE A 85 -19.08 -5.41 -2.08
CA ILE A 85 -17.82 -5.72 -2.77
C ILE A 85 -17.42 -4.56 -3.68
N GLU A 86 -18.35 -4.05 -4.49
CA GLU A 86 -18.10 -2.91 -5.39
C GLU A 86 -17.63 -1.67 -4.62
N GLN A 87 -18.31 -1.32 -3.52
CA GLN A 87 -17.91 -0.19 -2.66
C GLN A 87 -16.50 -0.36 -2.08
N TRP A 88 -16.16 -1.56 -1.62
CA TRP A 88 -14.82 -1.84 -1.09
C TRP A 88 -13.75 -1.86 -2.19
N GLU A 89 -14.09 -2.32 -3.40
CA GLU A 89 -13.19 -2.29 -4.55
C GLU A 89 -12.91 -0.85 -5.00
N GLN A 90 -13.92 0.02 -5.06
CA GLN A 90 -13.74 1.46 -5.32
C GLN A 90 -12.82 2.10 -4.26
N LYS A 91 -13.08 1.83 -2.98
CA LYS A 91 -12.23 2.34 -1.88
C LYS A 91 -10.80 1.82 -1.96
N LYS A 92 -10.60 0.57 -2.42
CA LYS A 92 -9.27 0.01 -2.66
C LYS A 92 -8.54 0.77 -3.75
N GLU A 93 -9.22 1.06 -4.86
CA GLU A 93 -8.66 1.79 -5.99
C GLU A 93 -8.25 3.22 -5.59
N GLU A 94 -9.11 3.94 -4.87
CA GLU A 94 -8.78 5.26 -4.31
C GLU A 94 -7.50 5.21 -3.46
N LYS A 95 -7.38 4.21 -2.58
CA LYS A 95 -6.19 4.02 -1.74
C LYS A 95 -4.94 3.63 -2.53
N GLN A 96 -5.09 2.88 -3.61
CA GLN A 96 -3.99 2.56 -4.51
C GLN A 96 -3.48 3.80 -5.25
N LEU A 97 -4.38 4.69 -5.70
CA LEU A 97 -4.00 5.98 -6.28
C LEU A 97 -3.29 6.86 -5.25
N GLU A 98 -3.81 6.92 -4.02
CA GLU A 98 -3.14 7.62 -2.92
C GLU A 98 -1.71 7.09 -2.69
N LEU A 99 -1.53 5.77 -2.68
CA LEU A 99 -0.22 5.14 -2.53
C LEU A 99 0.76 5.52 -3.64
N ILE A 100 0.28 5.61 -4.89
CA ILE A 100 1.11 5.99 -6.03
C ILE A 100 1.65 7.41 -5.84
N GLU A 101 0.80 8.35 -5.45
CA GLU A 101 1.23 9.73 -5.20
C GLU A 101 2.23 9.81 -4.05
N ARG A 102 2.01 9.07 -2.95
CA ARG A 102 2.97 9.04 -1.83
C ARG A 102 4.31 8.43 -2.22
N LYS A 103 4.32 7.38 -3.05
CA LYS A 103 5.56 6.81 -3.58
C LYS A 103 6.34 7.79 -4.43
N LYS A 104 5.66 8.60 -5.24
CA LYS A 104 6.32 9.67 -6.02
C LYS A 104 6.98 10.68 -5.09
N GLU A 105 6.28 11.12 -4.05
CA GLU A 105 6.85 12.05 -3.06
C GLU A 105 8.09 11.47 -2.37
N VAL A 106 8.01 10.23 -1.85
CA VAL A 106 9.14 9.55 -1.19
C VAL A 106 10.33 9.49 -2.14
N LYS A 107 10.11 9.05 -3.38
CA LYS A 107 11.17 8.96 -4.39
C LYS A 107 11.83 10.31 -4.69
N SER A 108 11.07 11.41 -4.69
CA SER A 108 11.64 12.74 -4.84
C SER A 108 12.57 13.10 -3.68
N PHE A 109 12.20 12.77 -2.44
CA PHE A 109 13.04 13.00 -1.27
C PHE A 109 14.28 12.10 -1.23
N GLU A 110 14.18 10.86 -1.70
CA GLU A 110 15.33 9.97 -1.88
C GLU A 110 16.31 10.53 -2.92
N THR A 111 15.80 11.00 -4.06
CA THR A 111 16.64 11.62 -5.10
C THR A 111 17.35 12.87 -4.56
N LEU A 112 16.64 13.70 -3.78
CA LEU A 112 17.25 14.87 -3.13
C LEU A 112 18.33 14.48 -2.10
N ARG A 113 18.12 13.39 -1.36
CA ARG A 113 19.12 12.86 -0.43
C ARG A 113 20.36 12.40 -1.17
N ASP A 114 20.18 11.66 -2.26
CA ASP A 114 21.29 11.10 -3.03
C ASP A 114 22.12 12.24 -3.68
N ASN A 115 21.46 13.27 -4.22
CA ASN A 115 22.14 14.47 -4.72
C ASN A 115 22.93 15.20 -3.61
N GLN A 116 22.32 15.42 -2.43
CA GLN A 116 23.02 16.05 -1.31
C GLN A 116 24.21 15.22 -0.82
N TYR A 117 24.11 13.90 -0.92
CA TYR A 117 25.20 13.00 -0.56
C TYR A 117 26.36 13.11 -1.55
N GLU A 118 26.08 13.18 -2.86
CA GLU A 118 27.13 13.43 -3.85
C GLU A 118 27.83 14.78 -3.63
N ASP A 119 27.08 15.83 -3.36
CA ASP A 119 27.62 17.16 -3.03
C ASP A 119 28.54 17.10 -1.79
N PHE A 120 28.10 16.37 -0.76
CA PHE A 120 28.89 16.15 0.45
C PHE A 120 30.22 15.45 0.14
N LEU A 121 30.22 14.40 -0.68
CA LEU A 121 31.43 13.69 -1.09
C LEU A 121 32.37 14.55 -1.96
N ILE A 122 31.83 15.47 -2.75
CA ILE A 122 32.64 16.43 -3.52
C ILE A 122 33.34 17.40 -2.58
N GLU A 123 32.63 17.94 -1.59
CA GLU A 123 33.18 18.87 -0.61
C GLU A 123 34.19 18.20 0.32
N GLU A 124 33.97 16.95 0.74
CA GLU A 124 34.93 16.20 1.54
C GLU A 124 36.24 16.01 0.78
N ARG A 125 36.20 15.55 -0.48
CA ARG A 125 37.38 15.43 -1.34
C ARG A 125 38.11 16.76 -1.56
N ARG A 126 37.36 17.86 -1.71
CA ARG A 126 37.95 19.22 -1.81
C ARG A 126 38.65 19.63 -0.52
N GLY A 127 38.07 19.29 0.64
CA GLY A 127 38.68 19.51 1.96
C GLY A 127 39.98 18.72 2.11
N GLU A 128 39.95 17.43 1.85
CA GLU A 128 41.13 16.55 1.91
C GLU A 128 42.26 17.04 1.00
N LEU A 129 41.95 17.45 -0.24
CA LEU A 129 42.95 17.98 -1.16
C LEU A 129 43.59 19.28 -0.64
N LYS A 130 42.81 20.16 0.00
CA LYS A 130 43.35 21.38 0.63
C LYS A 130 44.29 21.04 1.78
N GLU A 131 43.88 20.13 2.66
CA GLU A 131 44.72 19.66 3.78
C GLU A 131 46.03 19.05 3.28
N MET A 132 45.99 18.19 2.25
CA MET A 132 47.19 17.63 1.63
C MET A 132 48.12 18.70 1.06
N ASN A 133 47.57 19.69 0.35
CA ASN A 133 48.35 20.80 -0.20
C ASN A 133 49.00 21.64 0.90
N GLU A 134 48.30 21.93 2.00
CA GLU A 134 48.85 22.64 3.15
C GLU A 134 49.99 21.87 3.81
N ILE A 135 49.85 20.55 3.96
CA ILE A 135 50.92 19.67 4.47
C ILE A 135 52.14 19.72 3.53
N ALA A 136 51.92 19.60 2.22
CA ALA A 136 52.99 19.63 1.22
C ALA A 136 53.76 20.97 1.26
N ILE A 137 53.06 22.10 1.35
CA ILE A 137 53.67 23.44 1.46
C ILE A 137 54.46 23.57 2.76
N ARG A 138 53.92 23.11 3.90
CA ARG A 138 54.65 23.10 5.18
C ARG A 138 55.92 22.27 5.12
N ASN A 139 55.85 21.09 4.54
CA ASN A 139 57.01 20.21 4.40
C ASN A 139 58.06 20.81 3.45
N TYR A 140 57.65 21.40 2.33
CA TYR A 140 58.57 22.09 1.41
C TYR A 140 59.29 23.26 2.10
N ASN A 141 58.57 24.08 2.86
CA ASN A 141 59.15 25.22 3.58
C ASN A 141 59.99 24.81 4.80
N GLY A 142 59.75 23.62 5.37
CA GLY A 142 60.53 23.07 6.48
C GLY A 142 61.86 22.43 6.07
N VAL A 143 62.00 22.00 4.81
CA VAL A 143 63.22 21.40 4.25
C VAL A 143 64.25 22.45 3.78
N HIS A 144 63.83 23.72 3.65
CA HIS A 144 64.69 24.85 3.28
C HIS A 144 65.18 25.69 4.48
N LYS A 145 65.17 25.13 5.70
CA LYS A 145 65.91 25.65 6.86
C LYS A 145 67.02 24.70 7.25
#